data_AF-A0A091VQA0-F1
#
_entry.id   AF-A0A091VQA0-F1
#
_cell.length_a   1.000
_cell.length_b   1.000
_cell.length_c   1.000
_cell.angle_alpha   90.00
_cell.angle_beta   90.00
_cell.angle_gamma   90.00
#
_symmetry.space_group_name_H-M   'P 1'
#
loop_
_entity.id
_entity.type
_entity.pdbx_description
1 polymer ?
#
loop_
_entity_poly.entity_id
_entity_poly.type
_entity_poly.pdbx_seq_one_letter_code
_entity_poly.pdbx_strand_id
1 'polypeptide(L)'
;MEGPLQTSIHVCHENGQWMSRLPEKLWDIPLYNLALPGSHDTMTYCLDKNSAVSGNESKLVKFLNKCMPCIVHPIIMKWSTTQVLTVTEQLEAGVRYLDFRIAHKANDPSMNLYFVHMVYTTVTVQDILWEVLRWLETHPQEVVILACRNFDGLTKKLHCRLTACIKEIFQCKLCPRNVVPTLRTMWQRGHQLIVSYEEDVQVEEHCELWPAIPYWWGNKTATRALIHYLEHMKRMGRPEKFFVAGINLTENLRYILVHPFGSLKKMTLQSLPCLKIWIKQQYPGPKKECINIIAGDFIENNDFVKDVIELNTKINPPLHCQSKGAGTNSISFSA
;
A
#
# COMPACT_ATOMS: atom_id res chain seq x y z
N MET A 1 21.14 17.22 -27.36
CA MET A 1 21.70 16.94 -26.02
C MET A 1 20.85 17.69 -25.01
N GLU A 2 19.74 17.09 -24.60
CA GLU A 2 18.93 17.60 -23.49
C GLU A 2 19.37 16.80 -22.27
N GLY A 3 20.00 17.49 -21.30
CA GLY A 3 20.43 16.89 -20.05
C GLY A 3 19.23 16.43 -19.22
N PRO A 4 19.42 15.46 -18.31
CA PRO A 4 18.34 15.00 -17.44
C PRO A 4 17.92 16.15 -16.51
N LEU A 5 16.67 16.59 -16.63
CA LEU A 5 16.00 17.38 -15.61
C LEU A 5 15.95 16.52 -14.34
N GLN A 6 16.88 16.79 -13.43
CA GLN A 6 16.87 16.26 -12.08
C GLN A 6 15.77 16.97 -11.31
N THR A 7 14.52 16.53 -11.47
CA THR A 7 13.45 16.82 -10.51
C THR A 7 13.90 16.24 -9.17
N SER A 8 14.36 17.09 -8.25
CA SER A 8 14.61 16.69 -6.87
C SER A 8 13.30 16.17 -6.31
N ILE A 9 13.21 14.85 -6.11
CA ILE A 9 12.09 14.25 -5.41
C ILE A 9 12.16 14.78 -3.99
N HIS A 10 11.26 15.70 -3.63
CA HIS A 10 11.21 16.25 -2.29
C HIS A 10 10.53 15.21 -1.40
N VAL A 11 11.30 14.19 -0.97
CA VAL A 11 10.84 13.26 0.05
C VAL A 11 10.65 14.06 1.34
N CYS A 12 9.42 14.15 1.83
CA CYS A 12 9.13 14.85 3.07
C CYS A 12 9.56 13.97 4.24
N HIS A 13 10.84 14.05 4.62
CA HIS A 13 11.42 13.32 5.75
C HIS A 13 10.70 13.57 7.09
N GLU A 14 9.90 14.64 7.18
CA GLU A 14 9.12 14.93 8.38
C GLU A 14 8.02 13.89 8.65
N ASN A 15 7.59 13.13 7.65
CA ASN A 15 6.53 12.13 7.81
C ASN A 15 7.04 10.80 8.38
N GLY A 16 8.35 10.59 8.52
CA GLY A 16 8.91 9.34 9.03
C GLY A 16 8.42 8.96 10.43
N GLN A 17 7.90 9.92 11.20
CA GLN A 17 7.46 9.75 12.59
C GLN A 17 6.01 10.21 12.81
N TRP A 18 5.15 10.14 11.79
CA TRP A 18 3.82 10.75 11.88
C TRP A 18 2.90 10.09 12.91
N MET A 19 3.02 8.79 13.19
CA MET A 19 2.14 8.10 14.14
C MET A 19 2.38 8.58 15.57
N SER A 20 3.64 8.78 15.96
CA SER A 20 4.01 9.36 17.27
C SER A 20 3.49 10.79 17.47
N ARG A 21 3.28 11.54 16.38
CA ARG A 21 2.80 12.93 16.40
C ARG A 21 1.27 13.04 16.38
N LEU A 22 0.55 11.93 16.24
CA LEU A 22 -0.92 11.97 16.36
C LEU A 22 -1.31 12.44 17.78
N PRO A 23 -2.42 13.19 17.91
CA PRO A 23 -2.94 13.55 19.23
C PRO A 23 -3.20 12.31 20.09
N GLU A 24 -2.90 12.40 21.39
CA GLU A 24 -3.02 11.26 22.32
C GLU A 24 -4.41 10.60 22.31
N LYS A 25 -5.49 11.38 22.09
CA LYS A 25 -6.86 10.87 21.95
C LYS A 25 -7.03 9.83 20.83
N LEU A 26 -6.11 9.76 19.86
CA LEU A 26 -6.12 8.80 18.77
C LEU A 26 -5.30 7.55 19.08
N TRP A 27 -4.47 7.54 20.13
CA TRP A 27 -3.56 6.44 20.43
C TRP A 27 -4.27 5.16 20.88
N ASP A 28 -5.48 5.31 21.42
CA ASP A 28 -6.35 4.22 21.87
C ASP A 28 -7.34 3.76 20.79
N ILE A 29 -7.32 4.39 19.61
CA ILE A 29 -8.13 3.97 18.47
C ILE A 29 -7.45 2.77 17.80
N PRO A 30 -8.18 1.68 17.51
CA PRO A 30 -7.61 0.56 16.77
C PRO A 30 -7.06 1.03 15.42
N LEU A 31 -5.89 0.53 15.01
CA LEU A 31 -5.22 0.94 13.77
C LEU A 31 -6.09 0.72 12.53
N TYR A 32 -6.98 -0.28 12.55
CA TYR A 32 -7.97 -0.48 11.48
C TYR A 32 -9.05 0.61 11.42
N ASN A 33 -9.12 1.51 12.40
CA ASN A 33 -10.00 2.69 12.41
C ASN A 33 -9.26 4.00 12.15
N LEU A 34 -7.94 3.96 11.94
CA LEU A 34 -7.15 5.11 11.46
C LEU A 34 -7.06 5.10 9.93
N ALA A 35 -6.73 6.24 9.33
CA ALA A 35 -6.33 6.33 7.93
C ALA A 35 -4.83 6.04 7.82
N LEU A 36 -4.46 5.03 7.03
CA LEU A 36 -3.07 4.61 6.85
C LEU A 36 -2.67 4.73 5.36
N PRO A 37 -1.59 5.46 5.03
CA PRO A 37 -1.05 5.47 3.68
C PRO A 37 -0.36 4.12 3.36
N GLY A 38 -0.66 3.58 2.19
CA GLY A 38 -0.07 2.34 1.67
C GLY A 38 0.55 2.53 0.29
N SER A 39 1.51 1.67 -0.05
CA SER A 39 2.00 1.53 -1.43
C SER A 39 1.53 0.22 -2.05
N HIS A 40 0.98 0.29 -3.25
CA HIS A 40 0.64 -0.88 -4.05
C HIS A 40 1.88 -1.37 -4.78
N ASP A 41 2.06 -2.70 -4.85
CA ASP A 41 3.22 -3.33 -5.48
C ASP A 41 4.55 -2.68 -5.03
N THR A 42 4.75 -2.60 -3.71
CA THR A 42 5.76 -1.77 -3.04
C THR A 42 7.17 -1.91 -3.63
N MET A 43 7.54 -3.12 -4.04
CA MET A 43 8.91 -3.49 -4.39
C MET A 43 9.26 -3.27 -5.87
N THR A 44 8.35 -2.72 -6.67
CA THR A 44 8.57 -2.56 -8.12
C THR A 44 9.59 -1.49 -8.52
N TYR A 45 10.13 -0.73 -7.56
CA TYR A 45 11.25 0.19 -7.78
C TYR A 45 12.56 -0.53 -8.15
N CYS A 46 12.68 -1.82 -7.84
CA CYS A 46 13.90 -2.63 -8.04
C CYS A 46 13.67 -3.85 -8.93
N LEU A 47 12.74 -3.77 -9.88
CA LEU A 47 12.53 -4.82 -10.87
C LEU A 47 13.80 -5.05 -11.71
N ASP A 48 14.18 -6.32 -11.85
CA ASP A 48 15.34 -6.74 -12.61
C ASP A 48 14.99 -6.76 -14.11
N LYS A 49 15.53 -5.79 -14.84
CA LYS A 49 15.42 -5.63 -16.29
C LYS A 49 15.98 -6.80 -17.11
N ASN A 50 16.73 -7.71 -16.48
CA ASN A 50 17.28 -8.90 -17.11
C ASN A 50 16.55 -10.17 -16.65
N SER A 51 15.60 -10.06 -15.71
CA SER A 51 14.88 -11.22 -15.21
C SER A 51 13.90 -11.76 -16.24
N ALA A 52 13.63 -13.06 -16.13
CA ALA A 52 12.57 -13.69 -16.90
C ALA A 52 11.20 -13.10 -16.51
N VAL A 53 10.28 -13.09 -17.47
CA VAL A 53 8.86 -12.85 -17.21
C VAL A 53 8.33 -13.97 -16.30
N SER A 54 7.58 -13.62 -15.26
CA SER A 54 7.00 -14.55 -14.29
C SER A 54 6.21 -15.67 -14.97
N GLY A 55 6.25 -16.85 -14.34
CA GLY A 55 5.48 -18.01 -14.76
C GLY A 55 3.97 -17.75 -14.80
N ASN A 56 3.46 -16.86 -13.94
CA ASN A 56 2.05 -16.52 -13.83
C ASN A 56 1.54 -15.63 -14.98
N GLU A 57 2.44 -15.03 -15.75
CA GLU A 57 2.03 -14.22 -16.90
C GLU A 57 1.46 -15.07 -18.04
N SER A 58 0.62 -14.42 -18.86
CA SER A 58 -0.06 -15.08 -19.97
C SER A 58 0.93 -15.72 -20.96
N LYS A 59 0.56 -16.87 -21.52
CA LYS A 59 1.36 -17.55 -22.56
C LYS A 59 1.68 -16.63 -23.74
N LEU A 60 0.75 -15.73 -24.08
CA LEU A 60 0.93 -14.74 -25.14
C LEU A 60 2.03 -13.73 -24.81
N VAL A 61 2.02 -13.12 -23.62
CA VAL A 61 3.06 -12.17 -23.19
C VAL A 61 4.42 -12.86 -23.15
N LYS A 62 4.49 -14.08 -22.60
CA LYS A 62 5.73 -14.89 -22.58
C LYS A 62 6.23 -15.20 -23.99
N PHE A 63 5.34 -15.56 -24.90
CA PHE A 63 5.68 -15.83 -26.30
C PHE A 63 6.18 -14.57 -27.02
N LEU A 64 5.45 -13.45 -26.91
CA LEU A 64 5.84 -12.17 -27.50
C LEU A 64 7.21 -11.71 -26.98
N ASN A 65 7.46 -11.82 -25.67
CA ASN A 65 8.74 -11.48 -25.08
C ASN A 65 9.88 -12.40 -25.56
N LYS A 66 9.60 -13.68 -25.79
CA LYS A 66 10.59 -14.62 -26.35
C LYS A 66 10.93 -14.29 -27.82
N CYS A 67 9.94 -13.88 -28.61
CA CYS A 67 10.14 -13.58 -30.04
C CYS A 67 10.77 -12.19 -30.28
N MET A 68 10.42 -11.18 -29.47
CA MET A 68 10.85 -9.79 -29.65
C MET A 68 11.30 -9.16 -28.31
N PRO A 69 12.33 -9.70 -27.64
CA PRO A 69 12.71 -9.28 -26.30
C PRO A 69 13.10 -7.79 -26.23
N CYS A 70 13.82 -7.27 -27.24
CA CYS A 70 14.26 -5.88 -27.28
C CYS A 70 13.11 -4.86 -27.42
N ILE A 71 11.90 -5.31 -27.77
CA ILE A 71 10.72 -4.46 -27.93
C ILE A 71 9.76 -4.68 -26.77
N VAL A 72 9.43 -5.94 -26.49
CA VAL A 72 8.39 -6.32 -25.53
C VAL A 72 8.88 -6.17 -24.10
N HIS A 73 10.14 -6.50 -23.80
CA HIS A 73 10.66 -6.42 -22.44
C HIS A 73 10.69 -4.98 -21.91
N PRO A 74 11.17 -3.97 -22.66
CA PRO A 74 11.07 -2.57 -22.23
C PRO A 74 9.61 -2.09 -22.03
N ILE A 75 8.66 -2.62 -22.79
CA ILE A 75 7.23 -2.33 -22.58
C ILE A 75 6.78 -2.93 -21.26
N ILE A 76 7.06 -4.22 -21.01
CA ILE A 76 6.78 -4.89 -19.74
C ILE A 76 7.28 -4.05 -18.57
N MET A 77 8.54 -3.63 -18.59
CA MET A 77 9.12 -2.80 -17.53
C MET A 77 8.33 -1.49 -17.29
N LYS A 78 7.91 -0.80 -18.36
CA LYS A 78 7.14 0.46 -18.25
C LYS A 78 5.74 0.29 -17.64
N TRP A 79 5.17 -0.91 -17.72
CA TRP A 79 3.84 -1.22 -17.18
C TRP A 79 3.90 -1.96 -15.85
N SER A 80 5.01 -2.62 -15.52
CA SER A 80 5.22 -3.29 -14.24
C SER A 80 5.63 -2.38 -13.08
N THR A 81 6.29 -1.25 -13.36
CA THR A 81 6.75 -0.34 -12.30
C THR A 81 5.60 0.49 -11.74
N THR A 82 5.35 0.38 -10.44
CA THR A 82 4.36 1.15 -9.67
C THR A 82 5.00 2.10 -8.65
N GLN A 83 6.23 1.84 -8.21
CA GLN A 83 6.97 2.68 -7.27
C GLN A 83 8.35 3.04 -7.83
N VAL A 84 8.86 4.20 -7.43
CA VAL A 84 10.25 4.63 -7.75
C VAL A 84 11.09 4.86 -6.49
N LEU A 85 10.46 5.00 -5.33
CA LEU A 85 11.11 5.11 -4.04
C LEU A 85 11.43 3.72 -3.49
N THR A 86 12.58 3.60 -2.85
CA THR A 86 12.97 2.41 -2.08
C THR A 86 12.02 2.14 -0.92
N VAL A 87 12.04 0.93 -0.34
CA VAL A 87 11.18 0.61 0.81
C VAL A 87 11.43 1.56 1.99
N THR A 88 12.69 1.90 2.28
CA THR A 88 13.04 2.86 3.32
C THR A 88 12.51 4.26 2.98
N GLU A 89 12.71 4.74 1.76
CA GLU A 89 12.19 6.06 1.34
C GLU A 89 10.66 6.13 1.38
N GLN A 90 9.96 5.04 1.08
CA GLN A 90 8.50 4.97 1.23
C GLN A 90 8.07 5.07 2.70
N LEU A 91 8.77 4.38 3.61
CA LEU A 91 8.54 4.45 5.06
C LEU A 91 8.83 5.86 5.60
N GLU A 92 9.92 6.49 5.17
CA GLU A 92 10.29 7.88 5.48
C GLU A 92 9.24 8.88 4.97
N ALA A 93 8.69 8.66 3.77
CA ALA A 93 7.63 9.48 3.22
C ALA A 93 6.31 9.38 4.02
N GLY A 94 6.17 8.34 4.85
CA GLY A 94 5.05 8.13 5.78
C GLY A 94 4.22 6.88 5.51
N VAL A 95 4.56 6.05 4.51
CA VAL A 95 3.85 4.80 4.22
C VAL A 95 3.91 3.85 5.41
N ARG A 96 2.79 3.20 5.74
CA ARG A 96 2.68 2.23 6.86
C ARG A 96 2.04 0.90 6.46
N TYR A 97 1.64 0.76 5.19
CA TYR A 97 1.20 -0.49 4.60
C TYR A 97 2.04 -0.79 3.35
N LEU A 98 2.71 -1.93 3.34
CA LEU A 98 3.56 -2.39 2.25
C LEU A 98 2.96 -3.65 1.61
N ASP A 99 2.70 -3.59 0.31
CA ASP A 99 2.18 -4.67 -0.51
C ASP A 99 3.32 -5.53 -1.07
N PHE A 100 3.57 -6.68 -0.44
CA PHE A 100 4.66 -7.60 -0.78
C PHE A 100 4.12 -8.80 -1.55
N ARG A 101 4.21 -8.72 -2.88
CA ARG A 101 3.97 -9.85 -3.78
C ARG A 101 5.20 -10.73 -3.90
N ILE A 102 5.14 -11.94 -3.34
CA ILE A 102 6.34 -12.77 -3.11
C ILE A 102 6.35 -13.99 -4.04
N ALA A 103 7.50 -14.27 -4.62
CA ALA A 103 7.68 -15.38 -5.55
C ALA A 103 8.97 -16.16 -5.33
N HIS A 104 8.93 -17.44 -5.72
CA HIS A 104 10.11 -18.25 -6.00
C HIS A 104 10.30 -18.34 -7.52
N LYS A 105 11.52 -18.11 -7.99
CA LYS A 105 11.83 -18.20 -9.43
C LYS A 105 11.86 -19.68 -9.84
N ALA A 106 11.07 -20.04 -10.85
CA ALA A 106 10.87 -21.45 -11.25
C ALA A 106 12.15 -22.27 -11.51
N ASN A 107 13.24 -21.63 -11.95
CA ASN A 107 14.52 -22.29 -12.26
C ASN A 107 15.63 -21.93 -11.25
N ASP A 108 15.28 -21.35 -10.11
CA ASP A 108 16.26 -21.03 -9.07
C ASP A 108 16.43 -22.24 -8.15
N PRO A 109 17.61 -22.90 -8.15
CA PRO A 109 17.86 -24.06 -7.31
C PRO A 109 17.99 -23.68 -5.83
N SER A 110 18.11 -22.39 -5.51
CA SER A 110 18.14 -21.90 -4.14
C SER A 110 16.73 -21.85 -3.53
N MET A 111 16.66 -21.55 -2.23
CA MET A 111 15.39 -21.26 -1.55
C MET A 111 15.13 -19.75 -1.44
N ASN A 112 15.76 -18.94 -2.27
CA ASN A 112 15.61 -17.49 -2.23
C ASN A 112 14.22 -17.10 -2.72
N LEU A 113 13.61 -16.18 -2.00
CA LEU A 113 12.36 -15.56 -2.39
C LEU A 113 12.65 -14.15 -2.89
N TYR A 114 11.90 -13.74 -3.91
CA TYR A 114 11.97 -12.43 -4.54
C TYR A 114 10.58 -11.79 -4.51
N PHE A 115 10.51 -10.52 -4.87
CA PHE A 115 9.23 -9.89 -5.17
C PHE A 115 8.94 -9.97 -6.66
N VAL A 116 7.66 -9.93 -7.04
CA VAL A 116 7.22 -10.10 -8.43
C VAL A 116 6.10 -9.15 -8.83
N HIS A 117 6.22 -8.56 -10.01
CA HIS A 117 5.11 -7.96 -10.75
C HIS A 117 5.42 -8.01 -12.25
N MET A 118 4.87 -9.02 -12.93
CA MET A 118 5.27 -9.53 -14.26
C MET A 118 6.73 -9.97 -14.42
N VAL A 119 7.68 -9.31 -13.76
CA VAL A 119 9.10 -9.65 -13.69
C VAL A 119 9.56 -9.62 -12.22
N TYR A 120 10.73 -10.17 -11.94
CA TYR A 120 11.22 -10.35 -10.56
C TYR A 120 12.10 -9.17 -10.12
N THR A 121 12.25 -8.97 -8.81
CA THR A 121 13.20 -8.01 -8.25
C THR A 121 14.65 -8.51 -8.27
N THR A 122 15.59 -7.57 -8.21
CA THR A 122 17.02 -7.85 -8.02
C THR A 122 17.35 -8.27 -6.58
N VAL A 123 16.59 -7.76 -5.61
CA VAL A 123 16.76 -8.01 -4.17
C VAL A 123 15.90 -9.17 -3.69
N THR A 124 16.35 -9.85 -2.63
CA THR A 124 15.59 -10.94 -1.99
C THR A 124 14.59 -10.39 -0.97
N VAL A 125 13.58 -11.19 -0.63
CA VAL A 125 12.63 -10.88 0.45
C VAL A 125 13.37 -10.71 1.78
N GLN A 126 14.33 -11.59 2.08
CA GLN A 126 15.07 -11.55 3.34
C GLN A 126 15.85 -10.24 3.52
N ASP A 127 16.51 -9.74 2.46
CA ASP A 127 17.26 -8.48 2.53
C ASP A 127 16.35 -7.30 2.88
N ILE A 128 15.14 -7.28 2.30
CA ILE A 128 14.14 -6.24 2.52
C ILE A 128 13.50 -6.35 3.91
N LEU A 129 13.30 -7.55 4.44
CA LEU A 129 12.86 -7.71 5.84
C LEU A 129 13.88 -7.12 6.82
N TRP A 130 15.19 -7.34 6.58
CA TRP A 130 16.25 -6.70 7.36
C TRP A 130 16.27 -5.18 7.20
N GLU A 131 16.02 -4.67 6.00
CA GLU A 131 15.92 -3.22 5.77
C GLU A 131 14.75 -2.59 6.54
N VAL A 132 13.58 -3.22 6.51
CA VAL A 132 12.42 -2.79 7.31
C VAL A 132 12.74 -2.85 8.81
N LEU A 133 13.42 -3.90 9.29
CA LEU A 133 13.83 -3.98 10.71
C LEU A 133 14.71 -2.80 11.10
N ARG A 134 15.76 -2.49 10.32
CA ARG A 134 16.66 -1.36 10.59
C ARG A 134 15.90 -0.04 10.67
N TRP A 135 14.91 0.15 9.81
CA TRP A 135 14.05 1.34 9.87
C TRP A 135 13.19 1.38 11.14
N LEU A 136 12.60 0.25 11.54
CA LEU A 136 11.82 0.15 12.77
C LEU A 136 12.66 0.41 14.03
N GLU A 137 13.94 0.03 14.03
CA GLU A 137 14.86 0.30 15.14
C GLU A 137 15.14 1.79 15.35
N THR A 138 15.12 2.58 14.29
CA THR A 138 15.29 4.05 14.36
C THR A 138 13.95 4.79 14.56
N HIS A 139 12.82 4.09 14.47
CA HIS A 139 11.46 4.64 14.56
C HIS A 139 10.59 3.87 15.58
N PRO A 140 10.94 3.87 16.88
CA PRO A 140 10.35 2.97 17.89
C PRO A 140 8.84 3.15 18.11
N GLN A 141 8.28 4.29 17.72
CA GLN A 141 6.85 4.61 17.88
C GLN A 141 6.05 4.46 16.57
N GLU A 142 6.65 3.94 15.51
CA GLU A 142 5.96 3.70 14.25
C GLU A 142 5.58 2.22 14.11
N VAL A 143 4.44 1.98 13.45
CA VAL A 143 3.89 0.64 13.24
C VAL A 143 3.70 0.38 11.76
N VAL A 144 4.31 -0.69 11.24
CA VAL A 144 4.25 -1.08 9.83
C VAL A 144 3.40 -2.33 9.66
N ILE A 145 2.65 -2.38 8.56
CA ILE A 145 1.91 -3.54 8.09
C ILE A 145 2.61 -4.08 6.85
N LEU A 146 3.10 -5.32 6.92
CA LEU A 146 3.57 -6.07 5.75
C LEU A 146 2.45 -6.99 5.28
N ALA A 147 2.01 -6.83 4.04
CA ALA A 147 1.07 -7.74 3.41
C ALA A 147 1.82 -8.70 2.47
N CYS A 148 2.19 -9.86 2.99
CA CYS A 148 2.72 -10.97 2.20
C CYS A 148 1.57 -11.64 1.45
N ARG A 149 1.48 -11.41 0.15
CA ARG A 149 0.34 -11.81 -0.67
C ARG A 149 0.75 -12.27 -2.06
N ASN A 150 -0.21 -12.74 -2.85
CA ASN A 150 -0.03 -13.12 -4.25
C ASN A 150 1.18 -14.04 -4.46
N PHE A 151 1.28 -15.09 -3.63
CA PHE A 151 2.42 -16.01 -3.66
C PHE A 151 2.52 -16.73 -5.02
N ASP A 152 3.70 -16.69 -5.65
CA ASP A 152 4.00 -17.35 -6.93
C ASP A 152 5.11 -18.40 -6.76
N GLY A 153 4.78 -19.67 -6.95
CA GLY A 153 5.76 -20.77 -6.90
C GLY A 153 6.24 -21.16 -5.50
N LEU A 154 5.61 -20.68 -4.43
CA LEU A 154 5.97 -21.08 -3.06
C LEU A 154 5.41 -22.48 -2.76
N THR A 155 6.32 -23.40 -2.41
CA THR A 155 5.95 -24.69 -1.84
C THR A 155 5.72 -24.57 -0.33
N LYS A 156 5.10 -25.57 0.30
CA LYS A 156 4.96 -25.63 1.77
C LYS A 156 6.30 -25.38 2.49
N LYS A 157 7.39 -25.97 1.99
CA LYS A 157 8.74 -25.78 2.54
C LYS A 157 9.21 -24.32 2.48
N LEU A 158 8.89 -23.62 1.39
CA LEU A 158 9.24 -22.20 1.22
C LEU A 158 8.39 -21.31 2.12
N HIS A 159 7.09 -21.63 2.29
CA HIS A 159 6.24 -20.95 3.27
C HIS A 159 6.79 -21.09 4.70
N CYS A 160 7.10 -22.30 5.15
CA CYS A 160 7.70 -22.53 6.47
C CYS A 160 9.00 -21.73 6.64
N ARG A 161 9.85 -21.67 5.61
CA ARG A 161 11.10 -20.89 5.65
C ARG A 161 10.85 -19.38 5.72
N LEU A 162 9.90 -18.85 4.94
CA LEU A 162 9.55 -17.43 4.98
C LEU A 162 9.01 -17.04 6.35
N THR A 163 8.09 -17.84 6.92
CA THR A 163 7.53 -17.59 8.25
C THR A 163 8.60 -17.65 9.33
N ALA A 164 9.49 -18.65 9.29
CA ALA A 164 10.61 -18.73 10.21
C ALA A 164 11.53 -17.50 10.12
N CYS A 165 11.86 -17.06 8.91
CA CYS A 165 12.68 -15.88 8.66
C CYS A 165 12.03 -14.61 9.22
N ILE A 166 10.73 -14.38 8.99
CA ILE A 166 9.99 -13.24 9.55
C ILE A 166 10.06 -13.25 11.09
N LYS A 167 9.84 -14.42 11.71
CA LYS A 167 9.88 -14.56 13.18
C LYS A 167 11.27 -14.31 13.75
N GLU A 168 12.31 -14.83 13.11
CA GLU A 168 13.70 -14.66 13.53
C GLU A 168 14.16 -13.20 13.43
N ILE A 169 13.78 -12.50 12.36
CA ILE A 169 14.16 -11.10 12.12
C ILE A 169 13.43 -10.15 13.07
N PHE A 170 12.11 -10.25 13.20
CA PHE A 170 11.33 -9.25 13.92
C PHE A 170 11.05 -9.58 15.39
N GLN A 171 11.10 -10.85 15.76
CA GLN A 171 11.00 -11.31 17.16
C GLN A 171 9.84 -10.64 17.92
N CYS A 172 10.13 -9.97 19.04
CA CYS A 172 9.14 -9.29 19.89
C CYS A 172 8.45 -8.09 19.22
N LYS A 173 8.95 -7.60 18.08
CA LYS A 173 8.31 -6.52 17.32
C LYS A 173 7.05 -7.00 16.59
N LEU A 174 6.86 -8.30 16.40
CA LEU A 174 5.64 -8.86 15.80
C LEU A 174 4.46 -8.71 16.75
N CYS A 175 3.36 -8.16 16.24
CA CYS A 175 2.08 -8.08 16.93
C CYS A 175 1.26 -9.34 16.64
N PRO A 176 0.94 -10.18 17.64
CA PRO A 176 0.10 -11.36 17.44
C PRO A 176 -1.35 -11.03 17.10
N ARG A 177 -2.02 -11.89 16.32
CA ARG A 177 -3.39 -11.64 15.80
C ARG A 177 -4.50 -11.51 16.85
N ASN A 178 -4.26 -11.95 18.07
CA ASN A 178 -5.19 -11.84 19.20
C ASN A 178 -5.07 -10.50 19.94
N VAL A 179 -4.12 -9.65 19.56
CA VAL A 179 -3.96 -8.31 20.11
C VAL A 179 -4.80 -7.32 19.31
N VAL A 180 -5.57 -6.47 19.99
CA VAL A 180 -6.19 -5.30 19.35
C VAL A 180 -5.09 -4.25 19.16
N PRO A 181 -4.69 -3.93 17.92
CA PRO A 181 -3.54 -3.09 17.68
C PRO A 181 -4.00 -1.63 17.76
N THR A 182 -3.77 -0.98 18.89
CA THR A 182 -3.82 0.49 19.04
C THR A 182 -2.39 1.00 19.13
N LEU A 183 -2.11 2.28 18.81
CA LEU A 183 -0.74 2.82 18.95
C LEU A 183 -0.22 2.62 20.37
N ARG A 184 -1.05 2.90 21.38
CA ARG A 184 -0.69 2.70 22.79
C ARG A 184 -0.34 1.24 23.09
N THR A 185 -1.16 0.29 22.66
CA THR A 185 -0.93 -1.14 22.89
C THR A 185 0.32 -1.63 22.18
N MET A 186 0.55 -1.17 20.95
CA MET A 186 1.74 -1.51 20.17
C MET A 186 3.01 -1.05 20.89
N TRP A 187 3.07 0.23 21.30
CA TRP A 187 4.22 0.79 21.99
C TRP A 187 4.47 0.14 23.36
N GLN A 188 3.43 -0.04 24.18
CA GLN A 188 3.55 -0.64 25.51
C GLN A 188 4.08 -2.08 25.48
N ARG A 189 3.77 -2.82 24.41
CA ARG A 189 4.20 -4.21 24.22
C ARG A 189 5.49 -4.34 23.40
N GLY A 190 6.06 -3.23 22.94
CA GLY A 190 7.22 -3.22 22.05
C GLY A 190 6.94 -3.78 20.66
N HIS A 191 5.67 -3.88 20.26
CA HIS A 191 5.27 -4.32 18.93
C HIS A 191 5.36 -3.15 17.94
N GLN A 192 5.85 -3.43 16.74
CA GLN A 192 5.97 -2.46 15.65
C GLN A 192 5.54 -3.03 14.29
N LEU A 193 5.28 -4.34 14.19
CA LEU A 193 5.02 -4.99 12.92
C LEU A 193 3.77 -5.87 12.97
N ILE A 194 2.89 -5.69 11.99
CA ILE A 194 1.77 -6.60 11.70
C ILE A 194 2.07 -7.28 10.37
N VAL A 195 1.99 -8.60 10.32
CA VAL A 195 2.24 -9.38 9.11
C VAL A 195 0.94 -10.06 8.68
N SER A 196 0.34 -9.52 7.61
CA SER A 196 -0.77 -10.17 6.90
C SER A 196 -0.20 -11.21 5.94
N TYR A 197 -0.75 -12.42 5.95
CA TYR A 197 -0.22 -13.54 5.18
C TYR A 197 -1.33 -14.30 4.44
N GLU A 198 -1.23 -14.42 3.12
CA GLU A 198 -2.24 -15.05 2.25
C GLU A 198 -2.03 -16.57 2.06
N GLU A 199 -1.87 -17.29 3.16
CA GLU A 199 -1.84 -18.76 3.20
C GLU A 199 -2.43 -19.22 4.53
N ASP A 200 -3.68 -19.69 4.49
CA ASP A 200 -4.48 -19.97 5.68
C ASP A 200 -3.83 -21.02 6.59
N VAL A 201 -3.17 -22.03 6.02
CA VAL A 201 -2.46 -23.05 6.80
C VAL A 201 -1.37 -22.42 7.67
N GLN A 202 -0.62 -21.45 7.12
CA GLN A 202 0.42 -20.73 7.89
C GLN A 202 -0.19 -19.82 8.95
N VAL A 203 -1.31 -19.16 8.64
CA VAL A 203 -2.01 -18.29 9.60
C VAL A 203 -2.55 -19.10 10.77
N GLU A 204 -3.14 -20.26 10.53
CA GLU A 204 -3.62 -21.17 11.57
C GLU A 204 -2.48 -21.63 12.49
N GLU A 205 -1.37 -22.07 11.91
CA GLU A 205 -0.19 -22.60 12.62
C GLU A 205 0.57 -21.53 13.45
N HIS A 206 0.55 -20.27 13.04
CA HIS A 206 1.42 -19.22 13.61
C HIS A 206 0.65 -18.02 14.13
N CYS A 207 0.58 -17.84 15.45
CA CYS A 207 -0.18 -16.76 16.12
C CYS A 207 0.30 -15.34 15.77
N GLU A 208 1.54 -15.21 15.30
CA GLU A 208 2.14 -13.95 14.87
C GLU A 208 1.64 -13.48 13.49
N LEU A 209 1.07 -14.40 12.69
CA LEU A 209 0.53 -14.09 11.37
C LEU A 209 -0.95 -13.71 11.46
N TRP A 210 -1.29 -12.66 10.73
CA TRP A 210 -2.64 -12.15 10.55
C TRP A 210 -3.25 -12.70 9.26
N PRO A 211 -4.58 -12.92 9.23
CA PRO A 211 -5.28 -13.25 7.99
C PRO A 211 -5.04 -12.21 6.90
N ALA A 212 -5.18 -12.65 5.65
CA ALA A 212 -5.05 -11.78 4.49
C ALA A 212 -5.93 -10.53 4.62
N ILE A 213 -5.32 -9.35 4.47
CA ILE A 213 -6.03 -8.08 4.47
C ILE A 213 -6.80 -7.94 3.14
N PRO A 214 -8.14 -7.80 3.17
CA PRO A 214 -8.94 -7.59 1.97
C PRO A 214 -8.51 -6.35 1.20
N TYR A 215 -8.46 -6.46 -0.12
CA TYR A 215 -8.04 -5.39 -1.01
C TYR A 215 -9.16 -5.05 -2.00
N TRP A 216 -9.68 -3.83 -1.93
CA TRP A 216 -10.64 -3.32 -2.89
C TRP A 216 -9.92 -2.92 -4.17
N TRP A 217 -9.68 -3.91 -5.02
CA TRP A 217 -9.02 -3.71 -6.30
C TRP A 217 -10.05 -3.43 -7.40
N GLY A 218 -10.04 -2.21 -7.94
CA GLY A 218 -11.03 -1.83 -8.94
C GLY A 218 -10.84 -2.50 -10.30
N ASN A 219 -9.59 -2.88 -10.64
CA ASN A 219 -9.22 -3.43 -11.94
C ASN A 219 -9.82 -2.61 -13.10
N LYS A 220 -9.58 -1.29 -13.10
CA LYS A 220 -10.11 -0.34 -14.09
C LYS A 220 -8.97 0.45 -14.72
N THR A 221 -9.11 0.71 -16.01
CA THR A 221 -8.23 1.61 -16.75
C THR A 221 -8.60 3.09 -16.61
N ALA A 222 -9.85 3.39 -16.24
CA ALA A 222 -10.39 4.75 -16.18
C ALA A 222 -10.66 5.22 -14.75
N THR A 223 -10.18 6.41 -14.41
CA THR A 223 -10.29 7.02 -13.06
C THR A 223 -11.72 7.10 -12.55
N ARG A 224 -12.67 7.54 -13.39
CA ARG A 224 -14.08 7.65 -13.00
C ARG A 224 -14.70 6.28 -12.68
N ALA A 225 -14.32 5.24 -13.43
CA ALA A 225 -14.80 3.89 -13.18
C ALA A 225 -14.23 3.31 -11.88
N LEU A 226 -12.97 3.62 -11.57
CA LEU A 226 -12.34 3.27 -10.31
C LEU A 226 -13.04 3.95 -9.12
N ILE A 227 -13.30 5.26 -9.20
CA ILE A 227 -14.02 6.00 -8.14
C ILE A 227 -15.43 5.42 -7.93
N HIS A 228 -16.17 5.14 -9.01
CA HIS A 228 -17.49 4.51 -8.90
C HIS A 228 -17.44 3.15 -8.21
N TYR A 229 -16.40 2.35 -8.49
CA TYR A 229 -16.17 1.09 -7.80
C TYR A 229 -15.91 1.30 -6.30
N LEU A 230 -15.01 2.22 -5.93
CA LEU A 230 -14.68 2.49 -4.53
C LEU A 230 -15.90 3.01 -3.75
N GLU A 231 -16.71 3.88 -4.35
CA GLU A 231 -17.97 4.36 -3.75
C GLU A 231 -19.02 3.24 -3.64
N HIS A 232 -19.04 2.29 -4.58
CA HIS A 232 -19.86 1.09 -4.44
C HIS A 232 -19.40 0.23 -3.25
N MET A 233 -18.09 -0.04 -3.11
CA MET A 233 -17.55 -0.82 -2.00
C MET A 233 -17.84 -0.18 -0.64
N LYS A 234 -17.68 1.15 -0.53
CA LYS A 234 -18.06 1.89 0.69
C LYS A 234 -19.53 1.70 1.08
N ARG A 235 -20.45 1.77 0.11
CA ARG A 235 -21.89 1.56 0.35
C ARG A 235 -22.21 0.13 0.77
N MET A 236 -21.47 -0.85 0.28
CA MET A 236 -21.61 -2.25 0.71
C MET A 236 -21.15 -2.43 2.17
N GLY A 237 -20.13 -1.68 2.57
CA GLY A 237 -19.65 -1.59 3.93
C GLY A 237 -18.23 -2.11 4.08
N ARG A 238 -17.46 -1.43 4.94
CA ARG A 238 -16.10 -1.84 5.25
C ARG A 238 -16.03 -3.19 5.97
N PRO A 239 -14.96 -3.98 5.74
CA PRO A 239 -14.57 -5.05 6.65
C PRO A 239 -14.38 -4.55 8.08
N GLU A 240 -14.56 -5.46 9.05
CA GLU A 240 -14.47 -5.14 10.49
C GLU A 240 -13.07 -4.70 10.91
N LYS A 241 -12.03 -5.36 10.36
CA LYS A 241 -10.62 -5.08 10.65
C LYS A 241 -9.97 -4.30 9.50
N PHE A 242 -8.67 -4.51 9.30
CA PHE A 242 -7.89 -3.87 8.24
C PHE A 242 -8.47 -4.20 6.87
N PHE A 243 -8.44 -3.21 5.98
CA PHE A 243 -8.73 -3.38 4.56
C PHE A 243 -8.09 -2.24 3.78
N VAL A 244 -7.87 -2.48 2.49
CA VAL A 244 -7.22 -1.53 1.59
C VAL A 244 -8.21 -1.04 0.54
N ALA A 245 -8.35 0.28 0.44
CA ALA A 245 -8.91 0.94 -0.73
C ALA A 245 -7.78 1.23 -1.72
N GLY A 246 -7.68 0.40 -2.76
CA GLY A 246 -6.69 0.56 -3.82
C GLY A 246 -7.11 1.65 -4.80
N ILE A 247 -6.33 2.72 -4.87
CA ILE A 247 -6.54 3.80 -5.85
C ILE A 247 -5.68 3.62 -7.11
N ASN A 248 -5.00 2.48 -7.23
CA ASN A 248 -4.24 2.12 -8.41
C ASN A 248 -5.18 1.83 -9.59
N LEU A 249 -4.81 2.34 -10.77
CA LEU A 249 -5.43 1.91 -12.00
C LEU A 249 -4.76 0.62 -12.48
N THR A 250 -5.47 -0.13 -13.31
CA THR A 250 -4.95 -1.37 -13.89
C THR A 250 -5.08 -1.32 -15.39
N GLU A 251 -3.95 -1.41 -16.06
CA GLU A 251 -3.87 -1.63 -17.48
C GLU A 251 -4.33 -3.05 -17.84
N ASN A 252 -4.66 -3.23 -19.10
CA ASN A 252 -4.85 -4.56 -19.68
C ASN A 252 -4.19 -4.60 -21.04
N LEU A 253 -4.04 -5.79 -21.60
CA LEU A 253 -3.34 -5.97 -22.88
C LEU A 253 -3.91 -5.05 -23.97
N ARG A 254 -5.24 -4.91 -24.05
CA ARG A 254 -5.89 -4.00 -25.03
C ARG A 254 -5.47 -2.55 -24.81
N TYR A 255 -5.42 -2.09 -23.56
CA TYR A 255 -5.01 -0.74 -23.21
C TYR A 255 -3.54 -0.49 -23.55
N ILE A 256 -2.65 -1.45 -23.25
CA ILE A 256 -1.22 -1.38 -23.58
C ILE A 256 -1.04 -1.28 -25.10
N LEU A 257 -1.74 -2.12 -25.87
CA LEU A 257 -1.63 -2.15 -27.33
C LEU A 257 -2.04 -0.84 -28.01
N VAL A 258 -3.03 -0.12 -27.46
CA VAL A 258 -3.45 1.20 -27.99
C VAL A 258 -2.63 2.37 -27.43
N HIS A 259 -1.75 2.12 -26.45
CA HIS A 259 -0.84 3.12 -25.86
C HIS A 259 0.63 2.64 -25.89
N PRO A 260 1.24 2.41 -27.07
CA PRO A 260 2.59 1.84 -27.19
C PRO A 260 3.70 2.74 -26.61
N PHE A 261 3.47 4.05 -26.54
CA PHE A 261 4.37 5.03 -25.91
C PHE A 261 3.92 5.43 -24.48
N GLY A 262 2.94 4.69 -23.93
CA GLY A 262 2.46 4.87 -22.57
C GLY A 262 3.35 4.21 -21.53
N SER A 263 2.97 4.42 -20.27
CA SER A 263 3.50 3.73 -19.10
C SER A 263 2.45 3.78 -17.99
N LEU A 264 2.56 2.88 -17.02
CA LEU A 264 1.69 2.91 -15.84
C LEU A 264 1.87 4.22 -15.07
N LYS A 265 3.10 4.77 -15.04
CA LYS A 265 3.39 6.10 -14.49
C LYS A 265 2.57 7.19 -15.14
N LYS A 266 2.58 7.28 -16.48
CA LYS A 266 1.82 8.32 -17.20
C LYS A 266 0.33 8.22 -16.92
N MET A 267 -0.21 7.00 -16.95
CA MET A 267 -1.62 6.72 -16.67
C MET A 267 -2.03 7.10 -15.24
N THR A 268 -1.19 6.79 -14.27
CA THR A 268 -1.43 7.11 -12.86
C THR A 268 -1.37 8.62 -12.63
N LEU A 269 -0.30 9.30 -13.08
CA LEU A 269 -0.12 10.73 -12.86
C LEU A 269 -1.28 11.57 -13.43
N GLN A 270 -1.85 11.18 -14.57
CA GLN A 270 -3.03 11.83 -15.14
C GLN A 270 -4.28 11.71 -14.26
N SER A 271 -4.34 10.68 -13.42
CA SER A 271 -5.48 10.38 -12.56
C SER A 271 -5.37 10.98 -11.16
N LEU A 272 -4.14 11.27 -10.71
CA LEU A 272 -3.87 11.74 -9.36
C LEU A 272 -4.69 12.97 -8.92
N PRO A 273 -4.92 14.02 -9.73
CA PRO A 273 -5.74 15.16 -9.30
C PRO A 273 -7.17 14.78 -8.91
N CYS A 274 -7.80 13.89 -9.67
CA CYS A 274 -9.15 13.41 -9.40
C CYS A 274 -9.18 12.47 -8.19
N LEU A 275 -8.19 11.56 -8.09
CA LEU A 275 -8.05 10.67 -6.94
C LEU A 275 -7.78 11.44 -5.64
N LYS A 276 -7.01 12.53 -5.69
CA LYS A 276 -6.77 13.41 -4.54
C LYS A 276 -8.05 14.03 -4.00
N ILE A 277 -8.93 14.52 -4.89
CA ILE A 277 -10.25 15.02 -4.47
C ILE A 277 -11.02 13.92 -3.73
N TRP A 278 -11.01 12.69 -4.27
CA TRP A 278 -11.64 11.54 -3.62
C TRP A 278 -11.03 11.24 -2.25
N ILE A 279 -9.70 11.16 -2.12
CA ILE A 279 -9.00 10.91 -0.85
C ILE A 279 -9.43 11.92 0.21
N LYS A 280 -9.39 13.22 -0.13
CA LYS A 280 -9.74 14.32 0.80
C LYS A 280 -11.19 14.30 1.25
N GLN A 281 -12.09 13.56 0.60
CA GLN A 281 -13.48 13.42 1.02
C GLN A 281 -13.70 12.26 1.99
N GLN A 282 -12.71 11.40 2.20
CA GLN A 282 -12.88 10.22 3.05
C GLN A 282 -12.82 10.55 4.55
N TYR A 283 -13.37 9.64 5.35
CA TYR A 283 -13.36 9.68 6.81
C TYR A 283 -12.90 8.32 7.34
N PRO A 284 -11.88 8.26 8.20
CA PRO A 284 -11.54 7.06 8.94
C PRO A 284 -12.46 6.86 10.15
N GLY A 285 -12.53 5.63 10.64
CA GLY A 285 -13.33 5.26 11.81
C GLY A 285 -14.12 3.96 11.62
N PRO A 286 -14.94 3.58 12.62
CA PRO A 286 -15.65 2.30 12.63
C PRO A 286 -16.97 2.30 11.83
N LYS A 287 -17.41 3.44 11.31
CA LYS A 287 -18.69 3.52 10.58
C LYS A 287 -18.60 2.75 9.26
N LYS A 288 -19.75 2.26 8.80
CA LYS A 288 -19.89 1.42 7.59
C LYS A 288 -19.14 1.96 6.36
N GLU A 289 -19.19 3.27 6.11
CA GLU A 289 -18.62 3.89 4.91
C GLU A 289 -17.22 4.48 5.13
N CYS A 290 -16.65 4.31 6.34
CA CYS A 290 -15.32 4.81 6.65
C CYS A 290 -14.22 4.02 5.95
N ILE A 291 -13.08 4.68 5.76
CA ILE A 291 -11.87 4.11 5.13
C ILE A 291 -10.83 3.73 6.19
N ASN A 292 -9.98 2.74 5.88
CA ASN A 292 -8.79 2.42 6.65
C ASN A 292 -7.51 2.69 5.84
N ILE A 293 -6.95 1.69 5.17
CA ILE A 293 -5.74 1.88 4.37
C ILE A 293 -6.13 2.41 3.00
N ILE A 294 -5.45 3.44 2.52
CA ILE A 294 -5.51 3.86 1.11
C ILE A 294 -4.15 3.54 0.50
N ALA A 295 -4.12 2.69 -0.52
CA ALA A 295 -2.89 2.30 -1.19
C ALA A 295 -2.90 2.73 -2.67
N GLY A 296 -1.77 3.21 -3.16
CA GLY A 296 -1.64 3.68 -4.54
C GLY A 296 -0.25 3.49 -5.14
N ASP A 297 -0.13 3.86 -6.40
CA ASP A 297 1.11 3.86 -7.17
C ASP A 297 1.76 5.26 -7.14
N PHE A 298 3.10 5.30 -7.22
CA PHE A 298 3.92 6.51 -7.26
C PHE A 298 3.62 7.47 -6.10
N ILE A 299 3.72 6.93 -4.88
CA ILE A 299 3.31 7.58 -3.63
C ILE A 299 4.01 8.92 -3.34
N GLU A 300 5.12 9.22 -4.03
CA GLU A 300 5.86 10.48 -3.92
C GLU A 300 5.14 11.67 -4.57
N ASN A 301 4.06 11.44 -5.32
CA ASN A 301 3.39 12.46 -6.11
C ASN A 301 2.11 12.99 -5.45
N ASN A 302 1.78 14.23 -5.80
CA ASN A 302 0.51 14.89 -5.51
C ASN A 302 0.10 14.90 -4.02
N ASP A 303 1.07 14.93 -3.11
CA ASP A 303 0.86 14.90 -1.65
C ASP A 303 0.07 13.68 -1.15
N PHE A 304 0.05 12.57 -1.90
CA PHE A 304 -0.76 11.39 -1.59
C PHE A 304 -0.64 10.96 -0.12
N VAL A 305 0.59 10.75 0.36
CA VAL A 305 0.83 10.28 1.73
C VAL A 305 0.35 11.29 2.77
N LYS A 306 0.65 12.57 2.56
CA LYS A 306 0.23 13.66 3.44
C LYS A 306 -1.30 13.76 3.52
N ASP A 307 -1.98 13.72 2.38
CA ASP A 307 -3.43 13.81 2.31
C ASP A 307 -4.12 12.65 3.05
N VAL A 308 -3.56 11.43 2.98
CA VAL A 308 -4.09 10.28 3.73
C VAL A 308 -3.85 10.43 5.23
N ILE A 309 -2.66 10.86 5.65
CA ILE A 309 -2.34 11.11 7.08
C ILE A 309 -3.28 12.17 7.66
N GLU A 310 -3.53 13.25 6.92
CA GLU A 310 -4.38 14.37 7.33
C GLU A 310 -5.84 13.94 7.60
N LEU A 311 -6.32 12.85 6.99
CA LEU A 311 -7.65 12.31 7.27
C LEU A 311 -7.86 11.94 8.74
N ASN A 312 -6.80 11.59 9.47
CA ASN A 312 -6.88 11.28 10.90
C ASN A 312 -7.34 12.48 11.75
N THR A 313 -7.17 13.71 11.26
CA THR A 313 -7.69 14.92 11.93
C THR A 313 -9.22 14.97 11.99
N LYS A 314 -9.89 14.22 11.11
CA LYS A 314 -11.35 14.13 11.03
C LYS A 314 -11.95 13.13 12.01
N ILE A 315 -11.12 12.39 12.75
CA ILE A 315 -11.60 11.47 13.79
C ILE A 315 -11.93 12.29 15.04
N ASN A 316 -13.19 12.17 15.50
CA ASN A 316 -13.70 12.94 16.64
C ASN A 316 -13.35 14.44 16.51
N PRO A 317 -13.86 15.12 15.45
CA PRO A 317 -13.58 16.52 15.26
C PRO A 317 -14.09 17.28 16.50
N PRO A 318 -13.35 18.29 16.98
CA PRO A 318 -13.82 19.09 18.10
C PRO A 318 -15.24 19.57 17.79
N LEU A 319 -16.15 19.40 18.75
CA LEU A 319 -17.47 20.02 18.67
C LEU A 319 -17.23 21.52 18.51
N HIS A 320 -17.40 22.05 17.30
CA HIS A 320 -17.54 23.48 17.16
C HIS A 320 -18.82 23.83 17.93
N CYS A 321 -18.66 24.48 19.08
CA CYS A 321 -19.74 25.19 19.74
C CYS A 321 -20.31 26.20 18.74
N GLN A 322 -21.32 25.80 17.98
CA GLN A 322 -22.24 26.76 17.39
C GLN A 322 -22.99 27.38 18.56
N SER A 323 -22.47 28.48 19.07
CA SER A 323 -23.28 29.43 19.82
C SER A 323 -24.42 29.86 18.89
N LYS A 324 -25.60 29.27 19.11
CA LYS A 324 -26.86 29.80 18.60
C LYS A 324 -27.00 31.21 19.15
N GLY A 325 -26.60 32.20 18.37
CA GLY A 325 -27.09 33.56 18.52
C GLY A 325 -28.58 33.54 18.22
N ALA A 326 -29.41 33.58 19.26
CA ALA A 326 -30.81 33.89 19.15
C ALA A 326 -30.94 35.33 18.64
N GLY A 327 -31.00 35.49 17.32
CA GLY A 327 -31.38 36.73 16.66
C GLY A 327 -32.86 36.70 16.35
N THR A 328 -33.69 37.09 17.31
CA THR A 328 -35.02 37.62 17.00
C THR A 328 -34.83 38.95 16.30
N ASN A 329 -35.27 39.07 15.05
CA ASN A 329 -35.80 40.32 14.51
C ASN A 329 -36.71 40.02 13.31
N SER A 330 -38.00 40.05 13.61
CA SER A 330 -39.11 40.22 12.68
C SER A 330 -39.02 41.56 11.95
N ILE A 331 -39.01 41.58 10.62
CA ILE A 331 -39.55 42.72 9.86
C ILE A 331 -40.31 42.24 8.62
N SER A 332 -41.58 42.64 8.63
CA SER A 332 -42.62 42.70 7.60
C SER A 332 -42.17 43.10 6.19
N PHE A 333 -42.80 42.50 5.17
CA PHE A 333 -43.03 43.15 3.87
C PHE A 333 -44.54 43.28 3.62
N SER A 334 -44.99 44.52 3.43
CA SER A 334 -46.28 44.89 2.86
C SER A 334 -46.06 45.48 1.47
N ALA A 335 -46.98 45.12 0.57
CA ALA A 335 -47.25 45.61 -0.78
C ALA A 335 -46.18 45.37 -1.86
#